data_AF-A0A8J7B6J2-F1
#
_entry.id   AF-A0A8J7B6J2-F1
#
_cell.length_a   1.000
_cell.length_b   1.000
_cell.length_c   1.000
_cell.angle_alpha   90.00
_cell.angle_beta   90.00
_cell.angle_gamma   90.00
#
_symmetry.space_group_name_H-M   'P 1'
#
loop_
_entity.id
_entity.type
_entity.pdbx_description
1 polymer ?
#
loop_
_entity_poly.entity_id
_entity_poly.type
_entity_poly.pdbx_seq_one_letter_code
_entity_poly.pdbx_strand_id
1 'polypeptide(L)'
;MLEQTQAELCDWLMQQFRQTPLNAQFSDDLRYQQVAEMFMDIENDHLWVSAEEGYDNSIYSNPFYGFAFLVMHDYDHYLTGSDWTLGGEITAYKAAASRVPSLEIQKILYSQIVLRAAAYLYLGHAPEPKTVFP
;
A
#
# COMPACT_ATOMS: atom_id res chain seq x y z
N MET A 1 23.51 1.35 2.37
CA MET A 1 22.47 1.42 3.41
C MET A 1 21.09 1.48 2.75
N LEU A 2 20.82 2.47 1.88
CA LEU A 2 19.57 2.54 1.11
C LEU A 2 19.28 1.29 0.25
N GLU A 3 20.26 0.80 -0.51
CA GLU A 3 20.08 -0.40 -1.37
C GLU A 3 19.76 -1.67 -0.56
N GLN A 4 20.28 -1.79 0.66
CA GLN A 4 20.04 -2.95 1.52
C GLN A 4 18.63 -2.92 2.09
N THR A 5 18.16 -1.76 2.58
CA THR A 5 16.78 -1.58 3.04
C THR A 5 15.78 -1.74 1.89
N GLN A 6 16.12 -1.26 0.69
CA GLN A 6 15.29 -1.44 -0.49
C GLN A 6 15.14 -2.92 -0.86
N ALA A 7 16.24 -3.68 -0.85
CA ALA A 7 16.19 -5.13 -1.12
C ALA A 7 15.37 -5.87 -0.06
N GLU A 8 15.58 -5.57 1.23
CA GLU A 8 14.82 -6.15 2.33
C GLU A 8 13.31 -5.83 2.23
N LEU A 9 12.96 -4.60 1.85
CA LEU A 9 11.58 -4.19 1.59
C LEU A 9 10.97 -4.99 0.44
N CYS A 10 11.69 -5.11 -0.68
CA CYS A 10 11.24 -5.84 -1.86
C CYS A 10 11.02 -7.34 -1.55
N ASP A 11 11.95 -7.96 -0.83
CA ASP A 11 11.85 -9.36 -0.41
C ASP A 11 10.66 -9.57 0.53
N TRP A 12 10.49 -8.69 1.52
CA TRP A 12 9.35 -8.74 2.44
C TRP A 12 8.02 -8.56 1.71
N LEU A 13 7.90 -7.57 0.81
CA LEU A 13 6.70 -7.33 0.02
C LEU A 13 6.32 -8.56 -0.80
N MET A 14 7.29 -9.21 -1.43
CA MET A 14 7.02 -10.42 -2.22
C MET A 14 6.60 -11.61 -1.35
N GLN A 15 7.15 -11.72 -0.14
CA GLN A 15 6.70 -12.73 0.81
C GLN A 15 5.24 -12.49 1.22
N GLN A 16 4.86 -11.24 1.53
CA GLN A 16 3.48 -10.88 1.89
C GLN A 16 2.53 -11.11 0.71
N PHE A 17 2.88 -10.60 -0.47
CA PHE A 17 2.06 -10.73 -1.68
C PHE A 17 1.78 -12.19 -2.06
N ARG A 18 2.76 -13.09 -1.96
CA ARG A 18 2.55 -14.54 -2.22
C ARG A 18 1.63 -15.23 -1.22
N GLN A 19 1.44 -14.63 -0.04
CA GLN A 19 0.56 -15.16 1.01
C GLN A 19 -0.85 -14.56 0.93
N THR A 20 -1.04 -13.48 0.17
CA THR A 20 -2.35 -12.88 -0.08
C THR A 20 -3.18 -13.80 -0.99
N PRO A 21 -4.32 -14.31 -0.53
CA PRO A 21 -5.12 -15.30 -1.27
C PRO A 21 -6.05 -14.64 -2.29
N LEU A 22 -5.58 -13.63 -3.03
CA LEU A 22 -6.41 -12.83 -3.94
C LEU A 22 -5.95 -12.96 -5.39
N ASN A 23 -6.90 -13.01 -6.31
CA ASN A 23 -6.65 -12.77 -7.72
C ASN A 23 -6.61 -11.26 -8.00
N ALA A 24 -5.46 -10.64 -7.69
CA ALA A 24 -5.27 -9.22 -7.94
C ALA A 24 -5.06 -8.92 -9.43
N GLN A 25 -5.78 -7.94 -9.96
CA GLN A 25 -5.72 -7.52 -11.35
C GLN A 25 -5.50 -6.01 -11.45
N PHE A 26 -4.60 -5.62 -12.34
CA PHE A 26 -4.37 -4.22 -12.66
C PHE A 26 -5.56 -3.62 -13.42
N SER A 27 -5.87 -2.36 -13.13
CA SER A 27 -6.85 -1.55 -13.85
C SER A 27 -6.29 -0.17 -14.15
N ASP A 28 -6.48 0.31 -15.38
CA ASP A 28 -6.21 1.69 -15.76
C ASP A 28 -7.23 2.67 -15.16
N ASP A 29 -8.42 2.17 -14.78
CA ASP A 29 -9.49 2.95 -14.16
C ASP A 29 -9.47 2.81 -12.62
N LEU A 30 -9.89 3.86 -11.91
CA LEU A 30 -10.33 3.77 -10.51
C LEU A 30 -11.60 2.91 -10.41
N ARG A 31 -11.47 1.70 -9.85
CA ARG A 31 -12.56 0.71 -9.79
C ARG A 31 -13.46 0.88 -8.59
N TYR A 32 -12.94 1.43 -7.50
CA TYR A 32 -13.64 1.56 -6.23
C TYR A 32 -13.87 3.03 -5.90
N GLN A 33 -15.12 3.39 -5.63
CA GLN A 33 -15.52 4.70 -5.10
C GLN A 33 -15.52 4.68 -3.57
N GLN A 34 -15.68 3.51 -2.97
CA GLN A 34 -15.70 3.32 -1.53
C GLN A 34 -15.12 1.96 -1.14
N VAL A 35 -14.53 1.89 0.06
CA VAL A 35 -13.89 0.68 0.59
C VAL A 35 -14.81 -0.54 0.63
N ALA A 36 -16.12 -0.35 0.80
CA ALA A 36 -17.08 -1.45 0.81
C ALA A 36 -17.17 -2.20 -0.53
N GLU A 37 -16.96 -1.52 -1.65
CA GLU A 37 -16.92 -2.15 -2.98
C GLU A 37 -15.68 -3.03 -3.12
N MET A 38 -14.53 -2.52 -2.66
CA MET A 38 -13.29 -3.28 -2.61
C MET A 38 -13.43 -4.53 -1.73
N PHE A 39 -14.06 -4.41 -0.56
CA PHE A 39 -14.28 -5.56 0.33
C PHE A 39 -15.19 -6.62 -0.31
N MET A 40 -16.25 -6.21 -1.02
CA MET A 40 -17.10 -7.14 -1.75
C MET A 40 -16.34 -7.91 -2.83
N ASP A 41 -15.42 -7.27 -3.56
CA ASP A 41 -14.57 -7.97 -4.53
C ASP A 41 -13.61 -8.95 -3.84
N ILE A 42 -13.01 -8.55 -2.71
CA ILE A 42 -12.11 -9.40 -1.92
C ILE A 42 -12.84 -10.64 -1.39
N GLU A 43 -14.10 -10.50 -0.96
CA GLU A 43 -14.95 -11.63 -0.57
C GLU A 43 -15.23 -12.61 -1.73
N ASN A 44 -15.05 -12.18 -2.98
CA ASN A 44 -15.15 -12.99 -4.19
C ASN A 44 -13.77 -13.39 -4.75
N ASP A 45 -12.74 -13.44 -3.89
CA ASP A 45 -11.35 -13.80 -4.22
C ASP A 45 -10.70 -12.91 -5.30
N HIS A 46 -11.18 -11.66 -5.44
CA HIS A 46 -10.74 -10.73 -6.48
C HIS A 46 -10.33 -9.38 -5.89
N LEU A 47 -9.40 -8.68 -6.54
CA LEU A 47 -9.04 -7.31 -6.19
C LEU A 47 -8.60 -6.56 -7.44
N TRP A 48 -9.18 -5.38 -7.67
CA TRP A 48 -8.64 -4.43 -8.64
C TRP A 48 -7.59 -3.55 -7.99
N VAL A 49 -6.48 -3.34 -8.70
CA VAL A 49 -5.42 -2.42 -8.29
C VAL A 49 -5.32 -1.33 -9.34
N SER A 50 -5.61 -0.09 -8.94
CA SER A 50 -5.71 1.03 -9.86
C SER A 50 -4.38 1.77 -10.03
N ALA A 51 -4.00 2.06 -11.28
CA ALA A 51 -2.79 2.81 -11.60
C ALA A 51 -2.82 4.27 -11.12
N GLU A 52 -4.02 4.84 -11.04
CA GLU A 52 -4.25 6.26 -10.74
C GLU A 52 -3.88 6.64 -9.29
N GLU A 53 -3.74 5.66 -8.39
CA GLU A 53 -3.38 5.93 -7.00
C GLU A 53 -1.96 6.50 -6.83
N GLY A 54 -1.13 6.37 -7.87
CA GLY A 54 0.07 7.18 -8.06
C GLY A 54 1.18 6.94 -7.03
N TYR A 55 1.23 5.74 -6.45
CA TYR A 55 2.27 5.39 -5.47
C TYR A 55 3.66 5.60 -6.04
N ASP A 56 4.57 6.05 -5.17
CA ASP A 56 5.95 6.31 -5.56
C ASP A 56 6.63 4.97 -5.86
N ASN A 57 6.75 4.66 -7.15
CA ASN A 57 7.42 3.45 -7.60
C ASN A 57 8.94 3.58 -7.64
N SER A 58 9.49 4.79 -7.44
CA SER A 58 10.93 5.03 -7.52
C SER A 58 11.72 4.41 -6.36
N ILE A 59 11.05 4.14 -5.24
CA ILE A 59 11.65 3.43 -4.10
C ILE A 59 11.82 1.94 -4.37
N TYR A 60 11.24 1.39 -5.44
CA TYR A 60 11.31 -0.03 -5.77
C TYR A 60 12.28 -0.29 -6.92
N SER A 61 12.84 -1.50 -6.95
CA SER A 61 13.73 -1.91 -8.04
C SER A 61 12.98 -2.25 -9.35
N ASN A 62 11.66 -2.40 -9.28
CA ASN A 62 10.75 -2.69 -10.41
C ASN A 62 9.32 -2.25 -10.04
N PRO A 63 8.52 -1.68 -10.98
CA PRO A 63 7.12 -1.33 -10.73
C PRO A 63 6.23 -2.45 -10.15
N PHE A 64 6.57 -3.73 -10.36
CA PHE A 64 5.79 -4.83 -9.78
C PHE A 64 5.72 -4.79 -8.24
N TYR A 65 6.76 -4.28 -7.56
CA TYR A 65 6.73 -4.17 -6.10
C TYR A 65 5.72 -3.12 -5.62
N GLY A 66 5.47 -2.08 -6.41
CA GLY A 66 4.40 -1.12 -6.11
C GLY A 66 3.02 -1.76 -6.23
N PHE A 67 2.81 -2.57 -7.27
CA PHE A 67 1.59 -3.37 -7.39
C PHE A 67 1.42 -4.33 -6.20
N ALA A 68 2.48 -5.06 -5.83
CA ALA A 68 2.46 -5.97 -4.68
C ALA A 68 2.16 -5.25 -3.36
N PHE A 69 2.73 -4.05 -3.18
CA PHE A 69 2.46 -3.19 -2.03
C PHE A 69 0.98 -2.78 -1.97
N LEU A 70 0.41 -2.35 -3.09
CA LEU A 70 -1.01 -1.98 -3.18
C LEU A 70 -1.94 -3.13 -2.78
N VAL A 71 -1.71 -4.31 -3.37
CA VAL A 71 -2.48 -5.52 -3.05
C VAL A 71 -2.42 -5.85 -1.56
N MET A 72 -1.23 -5.76 -0.95
CA MET A 72 -1.07 -6.00 0.47
C MET A 72 -1.77 -4.93 1.32
N HIS A 73 -1.66 -3.66 0.95
CA HIS A 73 -2.26 -2.53 1.66
C HIS A 73 -3.79 -2.60 1.64
N ASP A 74 -4.39 -2.80 0.47
CA ASP A 74 -5.84 -2.99 0.32
C ASP A 74 -6.34 -4.22 1.08
N TYR A 75 -5.55 -5.30 1.08
CA TYR A 75 -5.88 -6.49 1.87
C TYR A 75 -5.78 -6.23 3.38
N ASP A 76 -4.83 -5.41 3.85
CA ASP A 76 -4.77 -4.99 5.25
C ASP A 76 -5.99 -4.14 5.65
N HIS A 77 -6.50 -3.29 4.75
CA HIS A 77 -7.79 -2.61 4.97
C HIS A 77 -8.92 -3.61 5.20
N TYR A 78 -9.01 -4.65 4.35
CA TYR A 78 -10.01 -5.70 4.49
C TYR A 78 -9.88 -6.47 5.80
N LEU A 79 -8.68 -6.95 6.14
CA LEU A 79 -8.43 -7.72 7.35
C LEU A 79 -8.74 -6.95 8.64
N THR A 80 -8.56 -5.63 8.62
CA THR A 80 -8.81 -4.77 9.78
C THR A 80 -10.17 -4.09 9.76
N GLY A 81 -10.94 -4.23 8.67
CA GLY A 81 -12.22 -3.54 8.47
C GLY A 81 -12.08 -2.01 8.47
N SER A 82 -10.94 -1.49 8.02
CA SER A 82 -10.65 -0.05 8.04
C SER A 82 -10.94 0.62 6.71
N ASP A 83 -11.50 1.84 6.76
CA ASP A 83 -11.78 2.66 5.58
C ASP A 83 -10.56 3.49 5.12
N TRP A 84 -10.75 4.34 4.12
CA TRP A 84 -9.70 5.24 3.59
C TRP A 84 -9.64 6.60 4.29
N THR A 85 -10.27 6.74 5.48
CA THR A 85 -10.02 7.92 6.31
C THR A 85 -8.60 7.86 6.87
N LEU A 86 -8.04 8.98 7.35
CA LEU A 86 -6.73 8.97 7.99
C LEU A 86 -6.65 7.96 9.16
N GLY A 87 -7.74 7.79 9.92
CA GLY A 87 -7.82 6.80 10.99
C GLY A 87 -7.76 5.37 10.46
N GLY A 88 -8.39 5.11 9.33
CA GLY A 88 -8.36 3.82 8.66
C GLY A 88 -6.98 3.51 8.05
N GLU A 89 -6.35 4.46 7.38
CA GLU A 89 -4.97 4.35 6.87
C GLU A 89 -3.95 4.07 7.98
N ILE A 90 -4.10 4.71 9.15
CA ILE A 90 -3.29 4.41 10.33
C ILE A 90 -3.52 2.98 10.82
N THR A 91 -4.74 2.46 10.70
CA THR A 91 -5.09 1.10 11.11
C THR A 91 -4.47 0.07 10.17
N ALA A 92 -4.61 0.24 8.86
CA ALA A 92 -3.94 -0.58 7.85
C ALA A 92 -2.41 -0.53 7.98
N TYR A 93 -1.83 0.68 8.17
CA TYR A 93 -0.40 0.84 8.44
C TYR A 93 0.06 0.05 9.67
N LYS A 94 -0.68 0.08 10.78
CA LYS A 94 -0.32 -0.68 11.98
C LYS A 94 -0.33 -2.18 11.74
N ALA A 95 -1.26 -2.68 10.92
CA ALA A 95 -1.29 -4.08 10.52
C ALA A 95 -0.01 -4.43 9.75
N ALA A 96 0.32 -3.67 8.69
CA ALA A 96 1.54 -3.87 7.91
C ALA A 96 2.81 -3.75 8.77
N ALA A 97 2.94 -2.69 9.55
CA ALA A 97 4.10 -2.39 10.39
C ALA A 97 4.36 -3.44 11.48
N SER A 98 3.35 -4.20 11.90
CA SER A 98 3.52 -5.31 12.84
C SER A 98 4.26 -6.52 12.24
N ARG A 99 4.35 -6.59 10.91
CA ARG A 99 4.91 -7.73 10.16
C ARG A 99 6.23 -7.44 9.45
N VAL A 100 6.68 -6.19 9.41
CA VAL A 100 7.92 -5.81 8.70
C VAL A 100 9.18 -6.21 9.48
N PRO A 101 10.31 -6.45 8.80
CA PRO A 101 11.51 -6.97 9.44
C PRO A 101 12.37 -5.90 10.13
N SER A 102 12.18 -4.61 9.81
CA SER A 102 13.02 -3.51 10.33
C SER A 102 12.24 -2.21 10.57
N LEU A 103 12.78 -1.38 11.47
CA LEU A 103 12.24 -0.04 11.76
C LEU A 103 12.36 0.89 10.55
N GLU A 104 13.40 0.71 9.74
CA GLU A 104 13.63 1.43 8.49
C GLU A 104 12.47 1.19 7.53
N ILE A 105 12.03 -0.07 7.38
CA ILE A 105 10.86 -0.40 6.57
C ILE A 105 9.57 0.15 7.18
N GLN A 106 9.40 0.10 8.52
CA GLN A 106 8.24 0.75 9.16
C GLN A 106 8.14 2.24 8.79
N LYS A 107 9.27 2.97 8.80
CA LYS A 107 9.30 4.39 8.42
C LYS A 107 8.94 4.60 6.94
N ILE A 108 9.40 3.71 6.06
CA ILE A 108 9.03 3.75 4.63
C ILE A 108 7.52 3.56 4.49
N LEU A 109 6.94 2.52 5.09
CA LEU A 109 5.50 2.27 5.02
C LEU A 109 4.68 3.41 5.65
N TYR A 110 5.15 3.99 6.76
CA TYR A 110 4.51 5.15 7.38
C TYR A 110 4.44 6.34 6.41
N SER A 111 5.50 6.55 5.60
CA SER A 111 5.49 7.60 4.59
C SER A 111 4.53 7.31 3.44
N GLN A 112 4.49 6.06 2.96
CA GLN A 112 3.67 5.65 1.81
C GLN A 112 2.17 5.59 2.15
N ILE A 113 1.81 5.16 3.36
CA ILE A 113 0.42 4.96 3.79
C ILE A 113 -0.08 6.22 4.52
N VAL A 114 0.54 6.57 5.66
CA VAL A 114 -0.01 7.59 6.57
C VAL A 114 0.26 9.01 6.08
N LEU A 115 1.52 9.36 5.80
CA LEU A 115 1.87 10.73 5.41
C LEU A 115 1.27 11.11 4.05
N ARG A 116 1.27 10.17 3.11
CA ARG A 116 0.66 10.36 1.79
C ARG A 116 -0.84 10.58 1.90
N ALA A 117 -1.56 9.74 2.65
CA ALA A 117 -3.00 9.91 2.85
C ALA A 117 -3.33 11.23 3.55
N ALA A 118 -2.57 11.58 4.60
CA ALA A 118 -2.74 12.87 5.28
C ALA A 118 -2.55 14.06 4.32
N ALA A 119 -1.54 13.99 3.45
CA ALA A 119 -1.30 15.01 2.43
C ALA A 119 -2.43 15.03 1.37
N TYR A 120 -2.89 13.87 0.90
CA TYR A 120 -4.00 13.78 -0.06
C TYR A 120 -5.26 14.42 0.51
N LEU A 121 -5.64 14.06 1.74
CA LEU A 121 -6.82 14.60 2.41
C LEU A 121 -6.74 16.12 2.62
N TYR A 122 -5.53 16.65 2.83
CA TYR A 122 -5.31 18.09 2.97
C TYR A 122 -5.30 18.84 1.63
N LEU A 123 -4.69 18.26 0.59
CA LEU A 123 -4.48 18.89 -0.71
C LEU A 123 -5.65 18.68 -1.69
N GLY A 124 -6.45 17.63 -1.49
CA GLY A 124 -7.48 17.18 -2.42
C GLY A 124 -6.94 16.45 -3.67
N HIS A 125 -5.65 16.13 -3.69
CA HIS A 125 -4.98 15.38 -4.77
C HIS A 125 -3.74 14.65 -4.26
N ALA A 126 -3.22 13.71 -5.05
CA ALA A 126 -1.99 12.98 -4.72
C ALA A 126 -0.79 13.94 -4.57
N PRO A 127 0.00 13.83 -3.49
CA PRO A 127 1.19 14.66 -3.32
C PRO A 127 2.32 14.19 -4.25
N GLU A 128 3.16 15.14 -4.67
CA GLU A 128 4.41 14.83 -5.38
C GLU A 128 5.34 13.98 -4.49
N PRO A 129 5.92 12.88 -5.01
CA PRO A 129 6.88 12.07 -4.25
C PRO A 129 8.09 12.89 -3.80
N LYS A 130 8.51 12.70 -2.54
CA LYS A 130 9.71 13.32 -1.98
C LYS A 130 10.37 12.41 -0.97
N THR A 131 11.69 12.28 -1.05
CA THR A 131 12.50 11.60 -0.03
C THR A 131 12.43 12.36 1.29
N VAL A 132 11.85 11.75 2.32
CA VAL A 132 11.69 12.35 3.67
C VAL A 132 12.72 11.85 4.68
N PHE A 133 13.43 10.76 4.39
CA PHE A 133 14.45 10.17 5.27
C PHE A 133 15.76 9.94 4.48
N PRO A 134 16.88 10.58 4.87
CA PRO A 134 18.19 10.41 4.23
C PRO A 134 18.90 9.10 4.61
#